data_AF-A0A832MYE5-F1
#
_entry.id   AF-A0A832MYE5-F1
#
_cell.length_a   1.000
_cell.length_b   1.000
_cell.length_c   1.000
_cell.angle_alpha   90.00
_cell.angle_beta   90.00
_cell.angle_gamma   90.00
#
_symmetry.space_group_name_H-M   'P 1'
#
loop_
_entity.id
_entity.type
_entity.pdbx_description
1 polymer ?
#
loop_
_entity_poly.entity_id
_entity_poly.type
_entity_poly.pdbx_seq_one_letter_code
_entity_poly.pdbx_strand_id
1 'polypeptide(L)'
;MGVFLVETKNIEVIDNVVVGNIFGISISGLIESSSNKIINNTVKGNLCGISISLSSDNVVTNNTVKENSEGISLILTGGNKIYLNDIVDNNCSVYSDAQTNQWHSEKRMNYKYSGRIFNNYLGNHWSGYNGSDADLDGVGDTPHKVGKEVDEYPLMQPHSRYTPLYGKSCLVELFSEMGKVSGAGQYEAGSTVVVQISPAVVPKDLFTDYVFKGWIAENGTIVSKSPTYSFTVMEPLSLTASWEVQPSSIGTLVSVGIVASVAVASVMVFLFSKKRGTDRT
;
A
#
# COMPACT_ATOMS: atom_id res chain seq x y z
N MET A 1 -10.06 -20.97 33.97
CA MET A 1 -10.87 -20.61 32.79
C MET A 1 -10.58 -19.15 32.52
N GLY A 2 -10.24 -18.80 31.28
CA GLY A 2 -9.87 -17.42 30.91
C GLY A 2 -11.08 -16.58 30.53
N VAL A 3 -11.25 -16.27 29.25
CA VAL A 3 -12.31 -15.41 28.70
C VAL A 3 -13.38 -16.25 28.00
N PHE A 4 -14.66 -16.00 28.29
CA PHE A 4 -15.79 -16.75 27.73
C PHE A 4 -16.84 -15.84 27.11
N LEU A 5 -17.15 -16.11 25.85
CA LEU A 5 -18.17 -15.45 25.05
C LEU A 5 -19.27 -16.47 24.82
N VAL A 6 -20.39 -16.31 25.55
CA VAL A 6 -21.52 -17.25 25.50
C VAL A 6 -22.75 -16.56 24.96
N GLU A 7 -23.24 -17.03 23.81
CA GLU A 7 -24.42 -16.48 23.12
C GLU A 7 -24.29 -14.97 22.84
N THR A 8 -23.12 -14.58 22.34
CA THR A 8 -22.73 -13.18 22.15
C THR A 8 -22.62 -12.79 20.68
N LYS A 9 -22.87 -11.51 20.40
CA LYS A 9 -22.64 -10.90 19.08
C LYS A 9 -21.92 -9.56 19.22
N ASN A 10 -21.03 -9.27 18.28
CA ASN A 10 -20.30 -8.00 18.19
C ASN A 10 -19.44 -7.66 19.42
N ILE A 11 -18.89 -8.68 20.09
CA ILE A 11 -17.93 -8.48 21.18
C ILE A 11 -16.51 -8.47 20.64
N GLU A 12 -15.67 -7.60 21.18
CA GLU A 12 -14.25 -7.53 20.86
C GLU A 12 -13.42 -7.87 22.11
N VAL A 13 -12.53 -8.86 21.98
CA VAL A 13 -11.52 -9.23 22.98
C VAL A 13 -10.17 -8.78 22.44
N ILE A 14 -9.62 -7.71 23.00
CA ILE A 14 -8.44 -7.03 22.47
C ILE A 14 -7.36 -6.83 23.54
N ASP A 15 -6.09 -7.03 23.17
CA ASP A 15 -4.92 -6.69 23.98
C ASP A 15 -4.81 -7.44 25.32
N ASN A 16 -5.30 -8.68 25.39
CA ASN A 16 -5.25 -9.49 26.61
C ASN A 16 -4.08 -10.48 26.61
N VAL A 17 -3.58 -10.79 27.80
CA VAL A 17 -2.62 -11.88 28.05
C VAL A 17 -3.33 -12.97 28.86
N VAL A 18 -3.60 -14.11 28.23
CA VAL A 18 -4.37 -15.22 28.81
C VAL A 18 -3.48 -16.44 29.01
N VAL A 19 -3.21 -16.81 30.28
CA VAL A 19 -2.17 -17.78 30.63
C VAL A 19 -2.65 -18.84 31.62
N GLY A 20 -2.27 -20.10 31.42
CA GLY A 20 -2.37 -21.14 32.45
C GLY A 20 -3.78 -21.66 32.74
N ASN A 21 -4.70 -21.61 31.76
CA ASN A 21 -6.08 -22.04 31.92
C ASN A 21 -6.39 -23.38 31.24
N ILE A 22 -7.49 -24.02 31.64
CA ILE A 22 -8.06 -25.14 30.86
C ILE A 22 -8.52 -24.64 29.48
N PHE A 23 -9.29 -23.54 29.44
CA PHE A 23 -9.61 -22.83 28.21
C PHE A 23 -9.11 -21.40 28.34
N GLY A 24 -8.35 -20.94 27.35
CA GLY A 24 -7.85 -19.58 27.24
C GLY A 24 -8.98 -18.62 26.88
N ILE A 25 -9.30 -18.50 25.60
CA ILE A 25 -10.43 -17.69 25.09
C ILE A 25 -11.41 -18.63 24.41
N SER A 26 -12.68 -18.62 24.81
CA SER A 26 -13.70 -19.51 24.28
C SER A 26 -14.91 -18.74 23.76
N ILE A 27 -15.34 -19.05 22.54
CA ILE A 27 -16.61 -18.64 21.95
C ILE A 27 -17.49 -19.89 21.84
N SER A 28 -18.64 -19.88 22.48
CA SER A 28 -19.53 -21.04 22.54
C SER A 28 -20.98 -20.64 22.78
N GLY A 29 -21.93 -21.54 22.54
CA GLY A 29 -23.32 -21.31 22.93
C GLY A 29 -24.21 -22.45 22.47
N LEU A 30 -25.38 -22.60 23.10
CA LEU A 30 -26.47 -23.42 22.56
C LEU A 30 -27.17 -22.70 21.40
N ILE A 31 -27.07 -21.37 21.41
CA ILE A 31 -27.44 -20.47 20.31
C ILE A 31 -26.16 -19.93 19.68
N GLU A 32 -26.19 -19.72 18.37
CA GLU A 32 -25.07 -19.20 17.58
C GLU A 32 -24.51 -17.88 18.15
N SER A 33 -23.20 -17.88 18.47
CA SER A 33 -22.43 -16.66 18.67
C SER A 33 -21.79 -16.24 17.35
N SER A 34 -21.90 -14.97 16.99
CA SER A 34 -21.42 -14.50 15.69
C SER A 34 -20.92 -13.06 15.68
N SER A 35 -20.09 -12.71 14.69
CA SER A 35 -19.53 -11.37 14.54
C SER A 35 -18.67 -10.90 15.73
N ASN A 36 -18.13 -11.82 16.53
CA ASN A 36 -17.18 -11.48 17.59
C ASN A 36 -15.76 -11.43 17.03
N LYS A 37 -14.89 -10.67 17.70
CA LYS A 37 -13.49 -10.49 17.29
C LYS A 37 -12.53 -10.79 18.43
N ILE A 38 -11.52 -11.60 18.17
CA ILE A 38 -10.39 -11.86 19.06
C ILE A 38 -9.16 -11.26 18.37
N ILE A 39 -8.65 -10.14 18.89
CA ILE A 39 -7.62 -9.33 18.24
C ILE A 39 -6.44 -9.05 19.16
N ASN A 40 -5.20 -9.22 18.69
CA ASN A 40 -4.00 -8.77 19.42
C ASN A 40 -3.86 -9.35 20.84
N ASN A 41 -4.32 -10.58 21.06
CA ASN A 41 -4.17 -11.26 22.35
C ASN A 41 -2.96 -12.19 22.33
N THR A 42 -2.32 -12.34 23.49
CA THR A 42 -1.34 -13.40 23.76
C THR A 42 -1.99 -14.51 24.56
N VAL A 43 -2.20 -15.69 23.96
CA VAL A 43 -2.84 -16.86 24.57
C VAL A 43 -1.81 -17.97 24.72
N LYS A 44 -1.33 -18.22 25.95
CA LYS A 44 -0.22 -19.16 26.18
C LYS A 44 -0.33 -20.09 27.37
N GLY A 45 0.25 -21.28 27.30
CA GLY A 45 0.30 -22.19 28.45
C GLY A 45 -1.07 -22.70 28.90
N ASN A 46 -2.08 -22.72 28.03
CA ASN A 46 -3.42 -23.23 28.31
C ASN A 46 -3.55 -24.68 27.80
N LEU A 47 -4.52 -25.44 28.33
CA LEU A 47 -4.87 -26.74 27.76
C LEU A 47 -5.45 -26.54 26.35
N CYS A 48 -6.46 -25.68 26.21
CA CYS A 48 -6.94 -25.18 24.92
C CYS A 48 -6.73 -23.67 24.86
N GLY A 49 -6.03 -23.18 23.85
CA GLY A 49 -5.74 -21.75 23.64
C GLY A 49 -7.00 -20.96 23.28
N ILE A 50 -7.39 -21.02 22.01
CA ILE A 50 -8.62 -20.40 21.51
C ILE A 50 -9.60 -21.50 21.09
N SER A 51 -10.82 -21.47 21.61
CA SER A 51 -11.88 -22.42 21.26
C SER A 51 -13.05 -21.70 20.62
N ILE A 52 -13.56 -22.21 19.49
CA ILE A 52 -14.79 -21.75 18.85
C ILE A 52 -15.69 -22.96 18.64
N SER A 53 -16.89 -22.92 19.21
CA SER A 53 -17.85 -24.03 19.15
C SER A 53 -19.24 -23.54 18.79
N LEU A 54 -19.92 -24.22 17.86
CA LEU A 54 -21.32 -23.92 17.46
C LEU A 54 -21.56 -22.43 17.15
N SER A 55 -20.59 -21.80 16.47
CA SER A 55 -20.53 -20.36 16.23
C SER A 55 -20.07 -20.09 14.80
N SER A 56 -20.31 -18.89 14.26
CA SER A 56 -19.95 -18.55 12.88
C SER A 56 -19.58 -17.07 12.74
N ASP A 57 -19.03 -16.65 11.60
CA ASP A 57 -18.75 -15.25 11.28
C ASP A 57 -17.89 -14.51 12.34
N ASN A 58 -17.03 -15.22 13.07
CA ASN A 58 -16.10 -14.61 14.00
C ASN A 58 -14.75 -14.34 13.33
N VAL A 59 -14.02 -13.35 13.84
CA VAL A 59 -12.69 -12.98 13.34
C VAL A 59 -11.64 -13.20 14.43
N VAL A 60 -10.63 -14.00 14.13
CA VAL A 60 -9.47 -14.23 14.99
C VAL A 60 -8.24 -13.71 14.24
N THR A 61 -7.67 -12.58 14.68
CA THR A 61 -6.56 -11.96 13.96
C THR A 61 -5.53 -11.28 14.85
N ASN A 62 -4.28 -11.20 14.39
CA ASN A 62 -3.16 -10.59 15.14
C ASN A 62 -2.90 -11.23 16.51
N ASN A 63 -3.31 -12.47 16.77
CA ASN A 63 -3.06 -13.10 18.07
C ASN A 63 -1.78 -13.93 18.06
N THR A 64 -1.11 -13.99 19.22
CA THR A 64 -0.04 -14.96 19.47
C THR A 64 -0.59 -16.12 20.31
N VAL A 65 -0.77 -17.28 19.68
CA VAL A 65 -1.29 -18.51 20.29
C VAL A 65 -0.15 -19.52 20.41
N LYS A 66 0.39 -19.70 21.62
CA LYS A 66 1.60 -20.52 21.79
C LYS A 66 1.70 -21.32 23.07
N GLU A 67 2.51 -22.36 23.10
CA GLU A 67 2.77 -23.14 24.31
C GLU A 67 1.48 -23.73 24.93
N ASN A 68 0.43 -23.96 24.13
CA ASN A 68 -0.81 -24.61 24.56
C ASN A 68 -0.80 -26.10 24.19
N SER A 69 -1.61 -26.92 24.88
CA SER A 69 -1.77 -28.32 24.46
C SER A 69 -2.53 -28.40 23.13
N GLU A 70 -3.58 -27.60 22.97
CA GLU A 70 -4.25 -27.29 21.71
C GLU A 70 -4.20 -25.78 21.47
N GLY A 71 -3.69 -25.36 20.32
CA GLY A 71 -3.60 -23.95 19.95
C GLY A 71 -4.98 -23.36 19.67
N ILE A 72 -5.58 -23.78 18.57
CA ILE A 72 -6.95 -23.40 18.19
C ILE A 72 -7.81 -24.66 18.06
N SER A 73 -8.99 -24.66 18.69
CA SER A 73 -9.98 -25.73 18.61
C SER A 73 -11.26 -25.21 17.96
N LEU A 74 -11.70 -25.84 16.88
CA LEU A 74 -12.88 -25.47 16.08
C LEU A 74 -13.85 -26.66 16.04
N ILE A 75 -14.98 -26.54 16.72
CA ILE A 75 -15.93 -27.64 16.90
C ILE A 75 -17.31 -27.26 16.34
N LEU A 76 -17.80 -28.02 15.36
CA LEU A 76 -19.12 -27.83 14.74
C LEU A 76 -19.36 -26.37 14.32
N THR A 77 -18.38 -25.78 13.64
CA THR A 77 -18.34 -24.36 13.28
C THR A 77 -18.01 -24.18 11.79
N GLY A 78 -18.26 -22.99 11.23
CA GLY A 78 -17.97 -22.62 9.85
C GLY A 78 -18.07 -21.11 9.64
N GLY A 79 -17.50 -20.60 8.54
CA GLY A 79 -17.58 -19.18 8.20
C GLY A 79 -16.73 -18.23 9.07
N ASN A 80 -15.85 -18.73 9.94
CA ASN A 80 -14.94 -17.86 10.69
C ASN A 80 -13.71 -17.48 9.85
N LYS A 81 -13.12 -16.33 10.15
CA LYS A 81 -11.93 -15.80 9.49
C LYS A 81 -10.78 -15.79 10.48
N ILE A 82 -9.74 -16.57 10.20
CA ILE A 82 -8.60 -16.79 11.10
C ILE A 82 -7.33 -16.46 10.30
N TYR A 83 -6.76 -15.28 10.53
CA TYR A 83 -5.62 -14.80 9.73
C TYR A 83 -4.74 -13.82 10.52
N LEU A 84 -3.49 -13.65 10.10
CA LEU A 84 -2.47 -12.86 10.81
C LEU A 84 -2.24 -13.32 12.26
N ASN A 85 -2.37 -14.62 12.57
CA ASN A 85 -2.05 -15.14 13.90
C ASN A 85 -0.70 -15.87 13.90
N ASP A 86 0.01 -15.82 15.02
CA ASP A 86 1.15 -16.70 15.30
C ASP A 86 0.66 -17.94 16.05
N ILE A 87 0.56 -19.08 15.35
CA ILE A 87 0.11 -20.36 15.92
C ILE A 87 1.36 -21.27 16.04
N VAL A 88 2.13 -21.00 17.09
CA VAL A 88 3.49 -21.52 17.25
C VAL A 88 3.68 -22.29 18.55
N ASP A 89 4.53 -23.30 18.58
CA ASP A 89 4.92 -24.04 19.79
C ASP A 89 3.75 -24.63 20.60
N ASN A 90 2.67 -25.05 19.93
CA ASN A 90 1.57 -25.80 20.57
C ASN A 90 1.74 -27.30 20.31
N ASN A 91 1.29 -28.17 21.22
CA ASN A 91 1.39 -29.63 20.99
C ASN A 91 0.52 -30.06 19.79
N CYS A 92 -0.66 -29.46 19.66
CA CYS A 92 -1.50 -29.51 18.47
C CYS A 92 -1.82 -28.09 18.03
N SER A 93 -1.39 -27.66 16.84
CA SER A 93 -1.64 -26.28 16.36
C SER A 93 -3.14 -26.00 16.19
N VAL A 94 -3.85 -26.91 15.51
CA VAL A 94 -5.28 -26.80 15.25
C VAL A 94 -5.96 -28.15 15.38
N TYR A 95 -6.99 -28.22 16.21
CA TYR A 95 -7.99 -29.27 16.17
C TYR A 95 -9.25 -28.72 15.50
N SER A 96 -9.74 -29.38 14.45
CA SER A 96 -10.91 -28.90 13.70
C SER A 96 -11.72 -30.07 13.12
N ASP A 97 -12.99 -30.15 13.49
CA ASP A 97 -14.01 -30.93 12.77
C ASP A 97 -14.92 -30.04 11.90
N ALA A 98 -14.66 -28.73 11.93
CA ALA A 98 -15.35 -27.70 11.21
C ALA A 98 -15.25 -27.88 9.68
N GLN A 99 -16.18 -27.24 8.98
CA GLN A 99 -16.18 -27.16 7.52
C GLN A 99 -16.42 -25.69 7.17
N THR A 100 -15.60 -25.10 6.28
CA THR A 100 -15.75 -23.76 5.67
C THR A 100 -15.20 -22.54 6.43
N ASN A 101 -14.15 -22.70 7.25
CA ASN A 101 -13.41 -21.53 7.76
C ASN A 101 -12.42 -21.01 6.72
N GLN A 102 -12.14 -19.70 6.83
CA GLN A 102 -11.16 -19.02 6.00
C GLN A 102 -9.88 -18.76 6.81
N TRP A 103 -8.75 -19.25 6.31
CA TRP A 103 -7.45 -19.16 6.99
C TRP A 103 -6.57 -18.00 6.49
N HIS A 104 -7.17 -17.04 5.80
CA HIS A 104 -6.51 -15.84 5.28
C HIS A 104 -7.45 -14.63 5.29
N SER A 105 -6.91 -13.44 5.05
CA SER A 105 -7.69 -12.21 4.97
C SER A 105 -8.79 -12.30 3.89
N GLU A 106 -9.94 -11.66 4.11
CA GLU A 106 -11.07 -11.71 3.15
C GLU A 106 -10.72 -11.08 1.80
N LYS A 107 -9.84 -10.07 1.82
CA LYS A 107 -9.37 -9.33 0.65
C LYS A 107 -7.86 -9.23 0.70
N ARG A 108 -7.25 -8.98 -0.45
CA ARG A 108 -5.83 -8.61 -0.51
C ARG A 108 -5.62 -7.31 0.26
N MET A 109 -4.51 -7.24 0.97
CA MET A 109 -4.15 -6.11 1.82
C MET A 109 -2.83 -5.55 1.31
N ASN A 110 -2.69 -4.24 1.33
CA ASN A 110 -1.37 -3.63 1.22
C ASN A 110 -0.67 -3.77 2.58
N TYR A 111 0.54 -4.30 2.58
CA TYR A 111 1.32 -4.47 3.79
C TYR A 111 2.80 -4.19 3.54
N LYS A 112 3.49 -3.77 4.58
CA LYS A 112 4.95 -3.64 4.58
C LYS A 112 5.57 -4.91 5.17
N TYR A 113 6.50 -5.51 4.44
CA TYR A 113 7.32 -6.63 4.88
C TYR A 113 8.77 -6.39 4.44
N SER A 114 9.73 -6.57 5.35
CA SER A 114 11.15 -6.35 5.09
C SER A 114 11.48 -5.01 4.39
N GLY A 115 10.76 -3.96 4.76
CA GLY A 115 10.96 -2.62 4.20
C GLY A 115 10.26 -2.34 2.86
N ARG A 116 9.76 -3.37 2.16
CA ARG A 116 9.07 -3.28 0.87
C ARG A 116 7.55 -3.39 1.07
N ILE A 117 6.80 -2.97 0.05
CA ILE A 117 5.34 -3.00 0.06
C ILE A 117 4.87 -4.08 -0.90
N PHE A 118 3.91 -4.86 -0.45
CA PHE A 118 3.31 -5.93 -1.21
C PHE A 118 1.79 -5.85 -1.11
N ASN A 119 1.11 -6.50 -2.06
CA ASN A 119 -0.34 -6.62 -2.08
C ASN A 119 -0.71 -8.09 -2.27
N ASN A 120 -1.13 -8.73 -1.19
CA ASN A 120 -1.50 -10.14 -1.19
C ASN A 120 -2.55 -10.44 -0.12
N TYR A 121 -3.11 -11.64 -0.15
CA TYR A 121 -3.80 -12.20 1.00
C TYR A 121 -2.80 -12.53 2.10
N LEU A 122 -3.22 -12.42 3.35
CA LEU A 122 -2.37 -12.72 4.50
C LEU A 122 -3.02 -13.84 5.30
N GLY A 123 -2.33 -14.98 5.44
CA GLY A 123 -2.73 -16.12 6.25
C GLY A 123 -2.13 -16.07 7.65
N ASN A 124 -1.75 -17.22 8.21
CA ASN A 124 -1.20 -17.35 9.57
C ASN A 124 0.26 -17.82 9.54
N HIS A 125 0.98 -17.56 10.62
CA HIS A 125 2.31 -18.09 10.85
C HIS A 125 2.23 -19.37 11.69
N TRP A 126 2.90 -20.43 11.24
CA TRP A 126 2.71 -21.78 11.76
C TRP A 126 4.01 -22.41 12.26
N SER A 127 3.91 -23.21 13.34
CA SER A 127 5.01 -24.08 13.78
C SER A 127 5.51 -24.97 12.65
N GLY A 128 6.81 -24.89 12.34
CA GLY A 128 7.45 -25.80 11.39
C GLY A 128 7.07 -25.60 9.92
N TYR A 129 6.36 -24.53 9.58
CA TYR A 129 6.16 -24.17 8.17
C TYR A 129 7.50 -23.82 7.52
N ASN A 130 7.81 -24.51 6.43
CA ASN A 130 9.09 -24.43 5.72
C ASN A 130 8.89 -24.35 4.19
N GLY A 131 7.74 -23.84 3.75
CA GLY A 131 7.46 -23.62 2.33
C GLY A 131 8.40 -22.57 1.72
N SER A 132 8.36 -22.48 0.39
CA SER A 132 9.12 -21.45 -0.35
C SER A 132 8.39 -20.12 -0.35
N ASP A 133 9.15 -19.04 -0.47
CA ASP A 133 8.69 -17.68 -0.77
C ASP A 133 9.60 -17.15 -1.88
N ALA A 134 9.21 -17.40 -3.13
CA ALA A 134 10.04 -17.16 -4.31
C ALA A 134 10.03 -15.68 -4.75
N ASP A 135 8.93 -14.98 -4.52
CA ASP A 135 8.79 -13.55 -4.85
C ASP A 135 9.22 -12.61 -3.70
N LEU A 136 9.53 -13.19 -2.53
CA LEU A 136 10.03 -12.52 -1.33
C LEU A 136 9.04 -11.49 -0.80
N ASP A 137 7.73 -11.75 -0.98
CA ASP A 137 6.66 -10.92 -0.43
C ASP A 137 6.39 -11.22 1.05
N GLY A 138 6.94 -12.31 1.58
CA GLY A 138 6.76 -12.76 2.96
C GLY A 138 5.58 -13.71 3.14
N VAL A 139 4.84 -14.03 2.09
CA VAL A 139 3.78 -15.05 2.06
C VAL A 139 4.35 -16.28 1.36
N GLY A 140 4.14 -17.45 1.94
CA GLY A 140 4.64 -18.69 1.39
C GLY A 140 3.82 -19.15 0.18
N ASP A 141 4.52 -19.57 -0.87
CA ASP A 141 3.95 -20.10 -2.12
C ASP A 141 3.35 -21.51 -1.95
N THR A 142 3.73 -22.21 -0.87
CA THR A 142 3.26 -23.56 -0.58
C THR A 142 2.15 -23.49 0.47
N PRO A 143 0.92 -23.91 0.16
CA PRO A 143 -0.17 -23.89 1.14
C PRO A 143 0.13 -24.74 2.38
N HIS A 144 -0.29 -24.26 3.56
CA HIS A 144 -0.21 -25.00 4.82
C HIS A 144 -1.52 -25.75 5.10
N LYS A 145 -1.44 -27.07 5.29
CA LYS A 145 -2.62 -27.90 5.54
C LYS A 145 -3.14 -27.73 6.96
N VAL A 146 -4.43 -27.43 7.12
CA VAL A 146 -5.11 -27.29 8.41
C VAL A 146 -6.25 -28.32 8.50
N GLY A 147 -5.90 -29.54 8.92
CA GLY A 147 -6.86 -30.66 8.94
C GLY A 147 -7.35 -31.01 7.54
N LYS A 148 -8.62 -30.74 7.24
CA LYS A 148 -9.23 -30.88 5.90
C LYS A 148 -9.24 -29.57 5.10
N GLU A 149 -8.93 -28.46 5.75
CA GLU A 149 -8.86 -27.12 5.16
C GLU A 149 -7.39 -26.78 4.88
N VAL A 150 -7.17 -25.59 4.32
CA VAL A 150 -5.84 -25.13 3.94
C VAL A 150 -5.73 -23.63 4.18
N ASP A 151 -4.59 -23.22 4.71
CA ASP A 151 -4.12 -21.85 4.63
C ASP A 151 -3.32 -21.72 3.33
N GLU A 152 -3.90 -21.06 2.33
CA GLU A 152 -3.26 -20.85 1.02
C GLU A 152 -2.17 -19.78 1.05
N TYR A 153 -2.10 -18.97 2.12
CA TYR A 153 -1.23 -17.80 2.21
C TYR A 153 -0.46 -17.77 3.55
N PRO A 154 0.20 -18.87 3.95
CA PRO A 154 0.92 -18.94 5.21
C PRO A 154 2.01 -17.88 5.28
N LEU A 155 2.22 -17.28 6.45
CA LEU A 155 3.24 -16.25 6.64
C LEU A 155 4.60 -16.90 6.88
N MET A 156 5.64 -16.35 6.24
CA MET A 156 7.03 -16.79 6.41
C MET A 156 7.64 -16.39 7.75
N GLN A 157 7.07 -15.38 8.42
CA GLN A 157 7.52 -14.86 9.70
C GLN A 157 6.33 -14.55 10.63
N PRO A 158 6.58 -14.27 11.91
CA PRO A 158 5.53 -13.85 12.83
C PRO A 158 4.73 -12.65 12.32
N HIS A 159 3.43 -12.58 12.63
CA HIS A 159 2.51 -11.54 12.14
C HIS A 159 3.00 -10.12 12.46
N SER A 160 3.75 -9.95 13.55
CA SER A 160 4.40 -8.68 13.94
C SER A 160 5.42 -8.13 12.92
N ARG A 161 5.85 -8.92 11.94
CA ARG A 161 6.75 -8.51 10.85
C ARG A 161 6.01 -7.92 9.65
N TYR A 162 4.69 -8.01 9.65
CA TYR A 162 3.81 -7.49 8.63
C TYR A 162 3.16 -6.25 9.23
N THR A 163 3.29 -5.12 8.55
CA THR A 163 2.58 -3.89 8.93
C THR A 163 1.47 -3.65 7.92
N PRO A 164 0.22 -4.05 8.21
CA PRO A 164 -0.89 -3.75 7.35
C PRO A 164 -1.09 -2.24 7.21
N LEU A 165 -1.52 -1.79 6.04
CA LEU A 165 -1.69 -0.37 5.73
C LEU A 165 -3.17 0.07 5.69
N TYR A 166 -4.11 -0.82 6.05
CA TYR A 166 -5.54 -0.53 6.02
C TYR A 166 -5.95 0.54 7.05
N GLY A 167 -6.92 1.39 6.69
CA GLY A 167 -7.46 2.41 7.59
C GLY A 167 -6.54 3.60 7.84
N LYS A 168 -5.35 3.62 7.23
CA LYS A 168 -4.46 4.78 7.24
C LYS A 168 -4.75 5.65 6.02
N SER A 169 -5.60 6.65 6.19
CA SER A 169 -5.78 7.71 5.19
C SER A 169 -4.56 8.63 5.16
N CYS A 170 -4.03 8.86 3.96
CA CYS A 170 -2.89 9.73 3.70
C CYS A 170 -3.32 10.84 2.73
N LEU A 171 -3.00 12.08 3.08
CA LEU A 171 -3.30 13.24 2.24
C LEU A 171 -2.19 13.45 1.21
N VAL A 172 -2.57 13.57 -0.06
CA VAL A 172 -1.69 14.01 -1.14
C VAL A 172 -2.05 15.46 -1.50
N GLU A 173 -1.12 16.38 -1.26
CA GLU A 173 -1.25 17.79 -1.58
C GLU A 173 -0.38 18.15 -2.79
N LEU A 174 -0.93 18.97 -3.68
CA LEU A 174 -0.24 19.40 -4.89
C LEU A 174 -0.26 20.92 -4.98
N PHE A 175 0.91 21.50 -5.26
CA PHE A 175 1.08 22.94 -5.39
C PHE A 175 1.70 23.27 -6.75
N SER A 176 1.26 24.36 -7.36
CA SER A 176 1.92 24.91 -8.54
C SER A 176 1.64 26.39 -8.69
N GLU A 177 2.65 27.15 -9.11
CA GLU A 177 2.51 28.56 -9.48
C GLU A 177 1.88 28.75 -10.86
N MET A 178 2.14 27.81 -11.79
CA MET A 178 1.62 27.82 -13.16
C MET A 178 0.87 26.52 -13.46
N GLY A 179 -0.04 26.53 -14.44
CA GLY A 179 -0.83 25.34 -14.77
C GLY A 179 -1.76 24.88 -13.63
N LYS A 180 -2.60 23.88 -13.92
CA LYS A 180 -3.55 23.30 -12.97
C LYS A 180 -3.12 21.88 -12.62
N VAL A 181 -3.05 21.60 -11.33
CA VAL A 181 -2.74 20.28 -10.79
C VAL A 181 -4.00 19.42 -10.61
N SER A 182 -3.87 18.11 -10.73
CA SER A 182 -4.92 17.12 -10.44
C SER A 182 -4.33 15.85 -9.82
N GLY A 183 -5.16 15.07 -9.11
CA GLY A 183 -4.74 13.88 -8.38
C GLY A 183 -4.40 14.12 -6.89
N ALA A 184 -4.68 15.30 -6.37
CA ALA A 184 -4.65 15.57 -4.93
C ALA A 184 -5.89 14.98 -4.24
N GLY A 185 -5.76 14.62 -2.96
CA GLY A 185 -6.87 14.08 -2.18
C GLY A 185 -6.42 13.17 -1.04
N GLN A 186 -7.40 12.59 -0.34
CA GLN A 186 -7.16 11.54 0.64
C GLN A 186 -7.16 10.17 -0.03
N TYR A 187 -6.15 9.37 0.28
CA TYR A 187 -5.96 8.02 -0.25
C TYR A 187 -5.66 7.06 0.88
N GLU A 188 -6.22 5.84 0.82
CA GLU A 188 -5.79 4.76 1.71
C GLU A 188 -4.32 4.42 1.46
N ALA A 189 -3.54 4.23 2.51
CA ALA A 189 -2.14 3.87 2.39
C ALA A 189 -1.96 2.56 1.60
N GLY A 190 -0.95 2.55 0.73
CA GLY A 190 -0.73 1.51 -0.28
C GLY A 190 -1.51 1.72 -1.58
N SER A 191 -2.38 2.73 -1.69
CA SER A 191 -3.05 3.04 -2.97
C SER A 191 -2.09 3.67 -3.97
N THR A 192 -2.22 3.30 -5.25
CA THR A 192 -1.52 3.98 -6.34
C THR A 192 -2.32 5.20 -6.78
N VAL A 193 -1.68 6.37 -6.77
CA VAL A 193 -2.24 7.64 -7.25
C VAL A 193 -1.50 8.10 -8.50
N VAL A 194 -2.24 8.75 -9.40
CA VAL A 194 -1.68 9.45 -10.56
C VAL A 194 -1.93 10.93 -10.39
N VAL A 195 -0.85 11.70 -10.29
CA VAL A 195 -0.89 13.17 -10.23
C VAL A 195 -0.49 13.75 -11.56
N GLN A 196 -1.11 14.87 -11.94
CA GLN A 196 -0.91 15.49 -13.25
C GLN A 196 -0.86 17.01 -13.13
N ILE A 197 -0.20 17.64 -14.09
CA ILE A 197 -0.23 19.08 -14.28
C ILE A 197 -0.52 19.42 -15.74
N SER A 198 -1.45 20.36 -15.95
CA SER A 198 -1.83 20.81 -17.29
C SER A 198 -2.29 22.28 -17.29
N PRO A 199 -1.87 23.09 -18.29
CA PRO A 199 -0.84 22.76 -19.28
C PRO A 199 0.55 22.67 -18.63
N ALA A 200 1.47 21.91 -19.24
CA ALA A 200 2.86 21.78 -18.79
C ALA A 200 3.79 22.87 -19.34
N VAL A 201 3.26 23.75 -20.20
CA VAL A 201 3.93 24.92 -20.73
C VAL A 201 2.95 26.09 -20.67
N VAL A 202 3.36 27.21 -20.08
CA VAL A 202 2.55 28.42 -19.95
C VAL A 202 3.33 29.60 -20.53
N PRO A 203 2.79 30.33 -21.53
CA PRO A 203 3.45 31.52 -22.07
C PRO A 203 3.74 32.55 -20.97
N LYS A 204 4.98 33.04 -20.90
CA LYS A 204 5.38 34.11 -19.99
C LYS A 204 5.35 35.47 -20.68
N ASP A 205 6.00 35.55 -21.84
CA ASP A 205 6.05 36.73 -22.70
C ASP A 205 6.28 36.33 -24.17
N LEU A 206 6.52 37.30 -25.05
CA LEU A 206 6.73 37.05 -26.49
C LEU A 206 7.93 36.15 -26.80
N PHE A 207 8.92 36.08 -25.89
CA PHE A 207 10.18 35.39 -26.14
C PHE A 207 10.42 34.21 -25.21
N THR A 208 9.66 34.07 -24.13
CA THR A 208 9.87 33.02 -23.13
C THR A 208 8.58 32.35 -22.67
N ASP A 209 8.70 31.07 -22.34
CA ASP A 209 7.66 30.24 -21.75
C ASP A 209 8.11 29.74 -20.38
N TYR A 210 7.17 29.56 -19.46
CA TYR A 210 7.36 28.70 -18.29
C TYR A 210 7.16 27.25 -18.71
N VAL A 211 8.20 26.42 -18.56
CA VAL A 211 8.19 24.99 -18.88
C VAL A 211 8.28 24.20 -17.58
N PHE A 212 7.40 23.21 -17.43
CA PHE A 212 7.43 22.30 -16.29
C PHE A 212 8.74 21.52 -16.25
N LYS A 213 9.45 21.62 -15.13
CA LYS A 213 10.75 21.00 -14.91
C LYS A 213 10.63 19.66 -14.17
N GLY A 214 9.66 19.56 -13.26
CA GLY A 214 9.45 18.34 -12.47
C GLY A 214 8.65 18.57 -11.19
N TRP A 215 8.18 17.48 -10.60
CA TRP A 215 7.58 17.43 -9.28
C TRP A 215 8.67 17.37 -8.21
N ILE A 216 8.59 18.25 -7.23
CA ILE A 216 9.51 18.35 -6.10
C ILE A 216 8.79 17.90 -4.83
N ALA A 217 9.40 16.99 -4.07
CA ALA A 217 8.94 16.64 -2.73
C ALA A 217 9.38 17.70 -1.70
N GLU A 218 8.77 17.71 -0.52
CA GLU A 218 9.04 18.70 0.54
C GLU A 218 10.53 18.82 0.92
N ASN A 219 11.30 17.73 0.80
CA ASN A 219 12.75 17.72 1.04
C ASN A 219 13.59 18.35 -0.10
N GLY A 220 12.96 18.91 -1.14
CA GLY A 220 13.60 19.54 -2.29
C GLY A 220 14.00 18.59 -3.42
N THR A 221 13.75 17.28 -3.29
CA THR A 221 14.14 16.28 -4.30
C THR A 221 13.16 16.25 -5.46
N ILE A 222 13.66 16.25 -6.70
CA ILE A 222 12.81 16.03 -7.89
C ILE A 222 12.45 14.54 -7.95
N VAL A 223 11.17 14.23 -7.78
CA VAL A 223 10.64 12.85 -7.80
C VAL A 223 10.19 12.39 -9.19
N SER A 224 9.89 13.33 -10.09
CA SER A 224 9.56 13.05 -11.48
C SER A 224 9.74 14.28 -12.36
N LYS A 225 10.24 14.10 -13.58
CA LYS A 225 10.30 15.16 -14.63
C LYS A 225 9.12 15.10 -15.59
N SER A 226 8.27 14.08 -15.47
CA SER A 226 7.07 13.93 -16.30
C SER A 226 5.91 14.74 -15.69
N PRO A 227 5.13 15.50 -16.49
CA PRO A 227 3.93 16.18 -16.01
C PRO A 227 2.91 15.25 -15.37
N THR A 228 2.89 13.98 -15.80
CA THR A 228 2.13 12.89 -15.17
C THR A 228 3.05 12.02 -14.35
N TYR A 229 2.73 11.81 -13.07
CA TYR A 229 3.52 11.01 -12.14
C TYR A 229 2.63 10.02 -11.38
N SER A 230 3.02 8.74 -11.35
CA SER A 230 2.31 7.67 -10.67
C SER A 230 3.17 7.13 -9.53
N PHE A 231 2.60 7.00 -8.34
CA PHE A 231 3.29 6.50 -7.14
C PHE A 231 2.32 5.89 -6.14
N THR A 232 2.86 5.13 -5.18
CA THR A 232 2.10 4.53 -4.07
C THR A 232 2.12 5.44 -2.86
N VAL A 233 0.95 5.78 -2.31
CA VAL A 233 0.80 6.66 -1.14
C VAL A 233 1.06 5.88 0.14
N MET A 234 2.01 6.30 0.97
CA MET A 234 2.40 5.57 2.20
C MET A 234 2.27 6.39 3.47
N GLU A 235 2.39 7.70 3.31
CA GLU A 235 2.29 8.72 4.32
C GLU A 235 1.79 10.00 3.64
N PRO A 236 1.32 10.99 4.41
CA PRO A 236 0.99 12.29 3.84
C PRO A 236 2.15 12.84 3.02
N LEU A 237 1.84 13.34 1.83
CA LEU A 237 2.84 13.78 0.86
C LEU A 237 2.40 15.10 0.23
N SER A 238 3.32 16.05 0.18
CA SER A 238 3.14 17.32 -0.53
C SER A 238 4.14 17.40 -1.68
N LEU A 239 3.64 17.64 -2.89
CA LEU A 239 4.44 17.83 -4.10
C LEU A 239 4.23 19.23 -4.67
N THR A 240 5.32 19.87 -5.07
CA THR A 240 5.30 21.17 -5.75
C THR A 240 5.79 21.01 -7.18
N ALA A 241 5.04 21.51 -8.14
CA ALA A 241 5.48 21.60 -9.52
C ALA A 241 6.52 22.71 -9.68
N SER A 242 7.71 22.32 -10.13
CA SER A 242 8.82 23.22 -10.45
C SER A 242 8.73 23.67 -11.90
N TRP A 243 9.05 24.93 -12.12
CA TRP A 243 9.04 25.56 -13.44
C TRP A 243 10.40 26.17 -13.77
N GLU A 244 10.73 26.22 -15.05
CA GLU A 244 11.89 26.94 -15.55
C GLU A 244 11.51 27.78 -16.76
N VAL A 245 12.22 28.89 -16.96
CA VAL A 245 11.98 29.78 -18.08
C VAL A 245 12.83 29.29 -19.26
N GLN A 246 12.19 29.02 -20.39
CA GLN A 246 12.86 28.63 -21.63
C GLN A 246 12.46 29.57 -22.78
N PRO A 247 13.30 29.70 -23.83
CA PRO A 247 12.91 30.43 -25.03
C PRO A 247 11.64 29.85 -25.66
N SER A 248 10.68 30.72 -25.99
CA SER A 248 9.44 30.29 -26.62
C SER A 248 9.69 29.92 -28.09
N SER A 249 8.88 28.98 -28.60
CA SER A 249 8.94 28.60 -30.02
C SER A 249 8.69 29.80 -30.94
N ILE A 250 7.79 30.71 -30.54
CA ILE A 250 7.46 31.93 -31.28
C ILE A 250 8.64 32.92 -31.21
N GLY A 251 9.21 33.16 -30.04
CA GLY A 251 10.37 34.04 -29.88
C GLY A 251 11.58 33.60 -30.67
N THR A 252 11.80 32.29 -30.76
CA THR A 252 12.86 31.69 -31.59
C THR A 252 12.62 31.94 -33.08
N LEU A 253 11.38 31.81 -33.55
CA LEU A 253 11.02 32.11 -34.94
C LEU A 253 11.15 33.60 -35.27
N VAL A 254 10.70 34.49 -34.39
CA VAL A 254 10.81 35.95 -34.57
C VAL A 254 12.27 36.39 -34.61
N SER A 255 13.11 35.88 -33.71
CA SER A 255 14.54 36.21 -33.68
C SER A 255 15.28 35.71 -34.93
N VAL A 256 15.03 34.48 -35.39
CA VAL A 256 15.57 33.98 -36.67
C VAL A 256 15.10 34.83 -37.86
N GLY A 257 13.82 35.21 -37.89
CA GLY A 257 13.24 36.07 -38.93
C GLY A 257 13.89 37.46 -38.99
N ILE A 258 14.12 38.09 -37.85
CA ILE A 258 14.81 39.39 -37.76
C ILE A 258 16.27 39.25 -38.25
N VAL A 259 17.01 38.23 -37.81
CA VAL A 259 18.40 38.00 -38.23
C VAL A 259 18.49 37.77 -39.74
N ALA A 260 17.59 36.97 -40.32
CA ALA A 260 17.53 36.75 -41.77
C ALA A 260 17.22 38.05 -42.52
N SER A 261 16.30 38.88 -42.01
CA SER A 261 15.93 40.17 -42.59
C SER A 261 17.11 41.16 -42.60
N VAL A 262 17.85 41.25 -41.49
CA VAL A 262 19.04 42.10 -41.37
C VAL A 262 20.17 41.61 -42.29
N ALA A 263 20.39 40.29 -42.39
CA ALA A 263 21.37 39.74 -43.31
C ALA A 263 21.03 40.07 -44.78
N VAL A 264 19.76 39.92 -45.19
CA VAL A 264 19.30 40.28 -46.54
C VAL A 264 19.46 41.78 -46.81
N ALA A 265 19.09 42.64 -45.87
CA ALA A 265 19.27 44.09 -45.99
C ALA A 265 20.75 44.47 -46.12
N SER A 266 21.64 43.82 -45.34
CA SER A 266 23.08 44.05 -45.39
C SER A 266 23.69 43.63 -46.74
N VAL A 267 23.25 42.49 -47.29
CA VAL A 267 23.64 42.04 -48.63
C VAL A 267 23.15 43.02 -49.71
N MET A 268 21.90 43.50 -49.61
CA MET A 268 21.38 44.49 -50.56
C MET A 268 22.16 45.80 -50.49
N VAL A 269 22.44 46.34 -49.30
CA VAL A 269 23.25 47.56 -49.13
C VAL A 269 24.65 47.38 -49.70
N PHE A 270 25.29 46.22 -49.48
CA PHE A 270 26.59 45.91 -50.08
C PHE A 270 26.52 45.88 -51.62
N LEU A 271 25.53 45.21 -52.21
CA LEU A 271 25.33 45.17 -53.66
C LEU A 271 25.07 46.57 -54.27
N PHE A 272 24.25 47.40 -53.62
CA PHE A 272 23.99 48.78 -54.05
C PHE A 272 25.22 49.68 -53.92
N SER A 273 26.05 49.49 -52.88
CA SER A 273 27.31 50.23 -52.72
C SER A 273 28.35 49.89 -53.79
N LYS A 274 28.42 48.62 -54.21
CA LYS A 274 29.33 48.15 -55.27
C LYS A 274 28.93 48.68 -56.64
N LYS A 275 27.62 48.76 -56.93
CA LYS A 275 27.09 49.27 -58.20
C LYS A 275 27.36 50.77 -58.40
N ARG A 276 27.33 51.57 -57.32
CA ARG A 276 27.68 53.00 -57.36
C ARG A 276 29.17 53.30 -57.49
N GLY A 277 30.04 52.35 -57.13
CA GLY A 277 31.50 52.48 -57.32
C GLY A 277 31.95 52.28 -58.77
N THR A 278 31.16 51.60 -59.60
CA THR A 278 31.47 51.31 -61.01
C THR A 278 30.98 52.38 -62.00
N ASP A 279 30.17 53.36 -61.56
CA ASP A 279 29.69 54.48 -62.41
C ASP A 279 30.54 55.77 -62.25
N ARG A 280 31.69 55.70 -61.55
CA ARG A 280 32.65 56.80 -61.40
C ARG A 280 34.05 56.39 -61.88
N THR A 281 34.17 56.12 -63.16
CA THR A 281 35.44 56.14 -63.93
C THR A 281 35.14 56.48 -65.37
#